data_AF-A0A1B1LQE3-F1
#
_entry.id   AF-A0A1B1LQE3-F1
#
_cell.length_a   1.000
_cell.length_b   1.000
_cell.length_c   1.000
_cell.angle_alpha   90.00
_cell.angle_beta   90.00
_cell.angle_gamma   90.00
#
_symmetry.space_group_name_H-M   'P 1'
#
loop_
_entity.id
_entity.type
_entity.pdbx_description
1 polymer ?
#
loop_
_entity_poly.entity_id
_entity_poly.type
_entity_poly.pdbx_seq_one_letter_code
_entity_poly.pdbx_strand_id
1 'polypeptide(L)'
;MSSKNVVISAKHPVAGYLYLEMIPDSEVGFSDIYQITDSLSRADVLPCDWRELKRQWGKDFLGHGSWDVYYIKQHVNRINWFGNDSIKNIEIRHSLSIKELIDWVSDPSRWIDIAVEVDDTSGSRPMAVAMVNQELDV
;
A
#
# COMPACT_ATOMS: atom_id res chain seq x y z
N MET A 1 -20.65 2.08 10.98
CA MET A 1 -19.85 0.92 11.39
C MET A 1 -18.43 1.22 10.93
N SER A 2 -17.41 1.13 11.80
CA SER A 2 -16.02 1.27 11.33
C SER A 2 -15.72 0.11 10.39
N SER A 3 -15.06 0.37 9.25
CA SER A 3 -14.61 -0.74 8.42
C SER A 3 -13.63 -1.61 9.20
N LYS A 4 -13.74 -2.93 9.02
CA LYS A 4 -12.79 -3.90 9.60
C LYS A 4 -11.46 -3.91 8.86
N ASN A 5 -11.43 -3.34 7.65
CA ASN A 5 -10.29 -3.41 6.76
C ASN A 5 -9.92 -2.03 6.24
N VAL A 6 -8.62 -1.85 6.01
CA VAL A 6 -8.04 -0.63 5.48
C VAL A 6 -7.07 -0.95 4.35
N VAL A 7 -6.84 0.02 3.48
CA VAL A 7 -5.70 0.04 2.56
C VAL A 7 -4.77 1.18 2.97
N ILE A 8 -3.47 0.98 2.82
CA ILE A 8 -2.47 2.03 3.08
C ILE A 8 -2.33 2.87 1.81
N SER A 9 -2.61 4.16 1.89
CA SER A 9 -2.66 5.05 0.73
C SER A 9 -1.93 6.38 0.92
N ALA A 10 -1.29 6.87 -0.14
CA ALA A 10 -0.77 8.22 -0.25
C ALA A 10 -1.47 8.96 -1.40
N LYS A 11 -2.12 10.10 -1.11
CA LYS A 11 -2.78 10.91 -2.14
C LYS A 11 -1.77 11.81 -2.84
N HIS A 12 -1.41 11.47 -4.07
CA HIS A 12 -0.60 12.27 -4.97
C HIS A 12 -1.47 13.34 -5.68
N PRO A 13 -0.99 14.59 -5.86
CA PRO A 13 -1.79 15.67 -6.46
C PRO A 13 -2.23 15.38 -7.92
N VAL A 14 -1.39 14.67 -8.67
CA VAL A 14 -1.67 14.27 -10.06
C VAL A 14 -2.28 12.86 -10.15
N ALA A 15 -1.58 11.83 -9.65
CA ALA A 15 -2.04 10.43 -9.76
C ALA A 15 -3.24 10.04 -8.89
N GLY A 16 -3.72 10.93 -8.00
CA GLY A 16 -4.74 10.58 -7.02
C GLY A 16 -4.19 9.64 -5.95
N TYR A 17 -4.99 8.66 -5.52
CA TYR A 17 -4.55 7.72 -4.48
C TYR A 17 -3.58 6.68 -5.05
N LEU A 18 -2.40 6.62 -4.45
CA LEU A 18 -1.46 5.52 -4.61
C LEU A 18 -1.59 4.59 -3.41
N TYR A 19 -1.54 3.28 -3.62
CA TYR A 19 -1.65 2.25 -2.59
C TYR A 19 -0.41 1.37 -2.58
N LEU A 20 -0.12 0.78 -1.41
CA LEU A 20 0.84 -0.32 -1.33
C LEU A 20 0.25 -1.59 -1.96
N GLU A 21 1.09 -2.32 -2.70
CA GLU A 21 0.77 -3.63 -3.26
C GLU A 21 1.98 -4.56 -3.09
N MET A 22 1.73 -5.77 -2.56
CA MET A 22 2.69 -6.86 -2.47
C MET A 22 2.12 -8.13 -3.13
N ILE A 23 2.83 -8.60 -4.15
CA ILE A 23 2.51 -9.87 -4.82
C ILE A 23 3.39 -10.97 -4.20
N PRO A 24 2.79 -12.04 -3.64
CA PRO A 24 3.50 -13.09 -2.93
C PRO A 24 4.06 -14.14 -3.88
N ASP A 25 5.23 -13.84 -4.40
CA ASP A 25 5.96 -14.75 -5.26
C ASP A 25 6.77 -15.78 -4.45
N SER A 26 6.93 -15.56 -3.13
CA SER A 26 7.60 -16.48 -2.21
C SER A 26 6.90 -17.82 -2.01
N GLU A 27 5.58 -17.88 -2.17
CA GLU A 27 4.82 -19.13 -2.08
C GLU A 27 5.20 -20.15 -3.16
N VAL A 28 5.83 -19.68 -4.24
CA VAL A 28 6.30 -20.48 -5.38
C VAL A 28 7.84 -20.41 -5.54
N GLY A 29 8.56 -19.91 -4.54
CA GLY A 29 10.02 -19.93 -4.46
C GLY A 29 10.74 -18.70 -5.04
N PHE A 30 10.02 -17.64 -5.39
CA PHE A 30 10.58 -16.37 -5.86
C PHE A 30 10.60 -15.31 -4.75
N SER A 31 11.12 -14.12 -5.01
CA SER A 31 11.03 -13.01 -4.05
C SER A 31 9.71 -12.28 -4.22
N ASP A 32 9.05 -11.92 -3.11
CA ASP A 32 7.84 -11.10 -3.17
C ASP A 32 8.11 -9.79 -3.93
N ILE A 33 7.13 -9.38 -4.73
CA ILE A 33 7.21 -8.17 -5.53
C ILE A 33 6.53 -7.05 -4.76
N TYR A 34 7.32 -6.06 -4.34
CA TYR A 34 6.85 -4.86 -3.68
C TYR A 34 6.67 -3.75 -4.72
N GLN A 35 5.50 -3.10 -4.71
CA GLN A 35 5.20 -2.01 -5.63
C GLN A 35 4.17 -1.03 -5.05
N ILE A 36 3.90 0.02 -5.83
CA ILE A 36 2.74 0.89 -5.65
C ILE A 36 1.77 0.69 -6.81
N THR A 37 0.49 0.94 -6.55
CA THR A 37 -0.59 0.86 -7.53
C THR A 37 -1.53 2.05 -7.39
N ASP A 38 -2.12 2.50 -8.48
CA ASP A 38 -3.22 3.47 -8.49
C ASP A 38 -4.60 2.78 -8.59
N SER A 39 -4.63 1.45 -8.50
CA SER A 39 -5.84 0.63 -8.55
C SER A 39 -6.22 0.12 -7.17
N LEU A 40 -7.38 0.55 -6.66
CA LEU A 40 -7.88 0.13 -5.35
C LEU A 40 -7.99 -1.39 -5.21
N SER A 41 -8.46 -2.09 -6.25
CA SER A 41 -8.63 -3.55 -6.26
C SER A 41 -7.32 -4.34 -6.16
N ARG A 42 -6.17 -3.68 -6.36
CA ARG A 42 -4.83 -4.27 -6.23
C ARG A 42 -4.15 -3.88 -4.93
N ALA A 43 -4.74 -3.00 -4.14
CA ALA A 43 -4.15 -2.53 -2.90
C ALA A 43 -4.10 -3.66 -1.86
N ASP A 44 -3.02 -3.70 -1.08
CA ASP A 44 -2.91 -4.59 0.07
C ASP A 44 -3.99 -4.23 1.10
N VAL A 45 -4.85 -5.21 1.38
CA VAL A 45 -5.90 -5.10 2.40
C VAL A 45 -5.36 -5.57 3.74
N LEU A 46 -5.45 -4.70 4.74
CA LEU A 46 -5.02 -4.96 6.11
C LEU A 46 -6.20 -4.84 7.07
N PRO A 47 -6.17 -5.53 8.22
CA PRO A 47 -7.13 -5.28 9.28
C PRO A 47 -6.95 -3.84 9.81
N CYS A 48 -8.04 -3.21 10.26
CA CYS A 48 -8.02 -1.80 10.69
C CYS A 48 -7.10 -1.52 11.89
N ASP A 49 -6.75 -2.55 12.67
CA ASP A 49 -5.86 -2.49 13.82
C ASP A 49 -4.41 -2.90 13.51
N TRP A 50 -4.02 -3.00 12.23
CA TRP A 50 -2.70 -3.48 11.81
C TRP A 50 -1.51 -2.75 12.46
N ARG A 51 -1.68 -1.46 12.80
CA ARG A 51 -0.65 -0.64 13.47
C ARG A 51 -0.37 -1.12 14.91
N GLU A 52 -1.34 -1.79 15.53
CA GLU A 52 -1.25 -2.32 16.89
C GLU A 52 -0.70 -3.76 16.93
N LEU A 53 -0.69 -4.48 15.81
CA LEU A 53 -0.30 -5.89 15.68
C LEU A 53 1.22 -6.18 15.79
N LYS A 54 1.99 -5.30 16.45
CA LYS A 54 3.47 -5.32 16.55
C LYS A 54 4.09 -6.68 16.92
N ARG A 55 3.38 -7.54 17.66
CA ARG A 55 3.88 -8.85 18.11
C ARG A 55 3.90 -9.94 17.03
N GLN A 56 3.06 -9.86 16.01
CA GLN A 56 2.97 -10.91 14.99
C GLN A 56 4.09 -10.82 13.94
N TRP A 57 4.75 -9.66 13.80
CA TRP A 57 5.61 -9.35 12.65
C TRP A 57 7.11 -9.23 12.96
N GLY A 58 7.56 -9.55 14.18
CA GLY A 58 8.97 -9.91 14.47
C GLY A 58 9.73 -9.08 15.52
N LYS A 59 10.84 -9.66 16.01
CA LYS A 59 11.78 -9.06 16.99
C LYS A 59 12.66 -7.94 16.40
N ASP A 60 12.75 -7.84 15.07
CA ASP A 60 13.63 -6.91 14.35
C ASP A 60 13.15 -5.45 14.42
N PHE A 61 11.98 -5.21 15.00
CA PHE A 61 11.44 -3.86 15.21
C PHE A 61 12.09 -3.09 16.37
N LEU A 62 12.78 -3.79 17.30
CA LEU A 62 13.37 -3.17 18.49
C LEU A 62 14.40 -2.09 18.11
N GLY A 63 14.02 -0.82 18.23
CA GLY A 63 14.89 0.34 18.00
C GLY A 63 14.59 1.16 16.73
N HIS A 64 13.59 0.79 15.92
CA HIS A 64 13.36 1.41 14.60
C HIS A 64 12.26 2.49 14.54
N GLY A 65 11.70 2.91 15.68
CA GLY A 65 10.66 3.94 15.74
C GLY A 65 9.25 3.37 15.81
N SER A 66 8.31 3.90 15.03
CA SER A 66 6.93 3.40 14.96
C SER A 66 6.78 2.29 13.90
N TRP A 67 5.96 1.27 14.19
CA TRP A 67 5.85 0.03 13.39
C TRP A 67 5.35 0.29 11.98
N ASP A 68 4.29 1.08 11.88
CA ASP A 68 3.72 1.58 10.65
C ASP A 68 4.75 2.29 9.75
N VAL A 69 5.54 3.21 10.32
CA VAL A 69 6.60 3.93 9.60
C VAL A 69 7.67 2.96 9.11
N TYR A 70 8.07 1.99 9.94
CA TYR A 70 9.03 0.96 9.54
C TYR A 70 8.49 0.09 8.40
N TYR A 71 7.25 -0.40 8.52
CA TYR A 71 6.59 -1.24 7.52
C TYR A 71 6.56 -0.55 6.15
N ILE A 72 6.07 0.70 6.11
CA ILE A 72 5.98 1.50 4.88
C ILE A 72 7.37 1.72 4.27
N LYS A 73 8.38 2.08 5.08
CA LYS A 73 9.76 2.26 4.59
C LYS A 73 10.34 0.98 4.01
N GLN A 74 10.13 -0.16 4.67
CA GLN A 74 10.63 -1.44 4.15
C GLN A 74 9.97 -1.80 2.82
N HIS A 75 8.65 -1.58 2.69
CA HIS A 75 7.94 -1.80 1.45
C HIS A 75 8.52 -0.94 0.32
N VAL A 76 8.59 0.38 0.53
CA VAL A 76 9.08 1.35 -0.46
C VAL A 76 10.54 1.06 -0.85
N ASN A 77 11.39 0.68 0.10
CA ASN A 77 12.80 0.34 -0.16
C ASN A 77 12.99 -0.93 -1.01
N ARG A 78 12.01 -1.83 -1.02
CA ARG A 78 12.07 -3.08 -1.78
C ARG A 78 11.49 -2.95 -3.19
N ILE A 79 10.90 -1.80 -3.53
CA ILE A 79 10.33 -1.59 -4.86
C ILE A 79 11.44 -1.58 -5.91
N ASN A 80 11.29 -2.42 -6.94
CA ASN A 80 12.13 -2.36 -8.14
C ASN A 80 11.66 -1.21 -9.05
N TRP A 81 12.07 0.02 -8.73
CA TRP A 81 11.62 1.25 -9.40
C TRP A 81 11.81 1.26 -10.92
N PHE A 82 12.87 0.63 -11.43
CA PHE A 82 13.26 0.74 -12.84
C PHE A 82 12.83 -0.49 -13.68
N GLY A 83 12.65 -1.64 -13.03
CA GLY A 83 12.26 -2.89 -13.70
C GLY A 83 10.77 -3.25 -13.57
N ASN A 84 9.96 -2.43 -12.89
CA ASN A 84 8.56 -2.73 -12.61
C ASN A 84 7.61 -2.06 -13.61
N ASP A 85 6.87 -2.87 -14.38
CA ASP A 85 5.93 -2.37 -15.39
C ASP A 85 4.69 -1.70 -14.79
N SER A 86 4.26 -2.06 -13.58
CA SER A 86 3.20 -1.31 -12.87
C SER A 86 3.61 0.13 -12.63
N ILE A 87 4.87 0.39 -12.24
CA ILE A 87 5.39 1.74 -12.04
C ILE A 87 5.42 2.52 -13.36
N LYS A 88 5.93 1.90 -14.43
CA LYS A 88 5.94 2.53 -15.76
C LYS A 88 4.53 2.88 -16.25
N ASN A 89 3.54 2.03 -15.95
CA ASN A 89 2.15 2.30 -16.31
C ASN A 89 1.59 3.51 -15.55
N ILE A 90 1.95 3.70 -14.28
CA ILE A 90 1.58 4.89 -13.49
C ILE A 90 2.25 6.14 -14.09
N GLU A 91 3.54 6.08 -14.41
CA GLU A 91 4.26 7.19 -15.07
C GLU A 91 3.58 7.64 -16.36
N ILE A 92 3.28 6.68 -17.25
CA ILE A 92 2.65 6.96 -18.55
C ILE A 92 1.25 7.52 -18.35
N ARG A 93 0.45 6.91 -17.48
CA ARG A 93 -0.96 7.30 -17.27
C ARG A 93 -1.09 8.71 -16.68
N HIS A 94 -0.22 9.04 -15.73
CA HIS A 94 -0.30 10.30 -14.98
C HIS A 94 0.72 11.34 -15.42
N SER A 95 1.52 11.03 -16.44
CA SER A 95 2.61 11.89 -16.94
C SER A 95 3.57 12.33 -15.82
N LEU A 96 3.94 11.38 -14.95
CA LEU A 96 4.87 11.59 -13.84
C LEU A 96 6.20 10.92 -14.13
N SER A 97 7.28 11.49 -13.59
CA SER A 97 8.59 10.83 -13.61
C SER A 97 8.75 9.85 -12.44
N ILE A 98 9.57 8.81 -12.63
CA ILE A 98 10.01 7.91 -11.53
C ILE A 98 10.50 8.71 -10.33
N LYS A 99 11.28 9.78 -10.55
CA LYS A 99 11.84 10.58 -9.46
C LYS A 99 10.74 11.23 -8.62
N GLU A 100 9.73 11.83 -9.27
CA GLU A 100 8.60 12.43 -8.56
C GLU A 100 7.83 11.38 -7.76
N LEU A 101 7.60 10.20 -8.34
CA LEU A 101 6.96 9.09 -7.62
C LEU A 101 7.78 8.65 -6.41
N ILE A 102 9.09 8.41 -6.57
CA ILE A 102 10.00 8.04 -5.47
C ILE A 102 9.97 9.08 -4.38
N ASP A 103 10.20 10.36 -4.72
CA ASP A 103 10.22 11.46 -3.76
C ASP A 103 8.88 11.55 -3.02
N TRP A 104 7.77 11.29 -3.72
CA TRP A 104 6.44 11.37 -3.14
C TRP A 104 6.18 10.24 -2.15
N VAL A 105 6.44 9.00 -2.53
CA VAL A 105 6.09 7.83 -1.71
C VAL A 105 7.10 7.54 -0.59
N SER A 106 8.30 8.11 -0.68
CA SER A 106 9.36 7.93 0.33
C SER A 106 9.08 8.66 1.64
N ASP A 107 8.12 9.59 1.66
CA ASP A 107 7.70 10.31 2.86
C ASP A 107 6.61 9.51 3.61
N PRO A 108 6.93 8.87 4.76
CA PRO A 108 5.97 8.05 5.49
C PRO A 108 4.78 8.86 6.04
N SER A 109 4.92 10.18 6.20
CA SER A 109 3.85 11.03 6.74
C SER A 109 2.68 11.23 5.79
N ARG A 110 2.87 10.90 4.50
CA ARG A 110 1.82 11.00 3.47
C ARG A 110 0.91 9.78 3.41
N TRP A 111 1.28 8.71 4.11
CA TRP A 111 0.56 7.45 4.09
C TRP A 111 -0.49 7.40 5.20
N ILE A 112 -1.74 7.26 4.78
CA ILE A 112 -2.92 7.16 5.64
C ILE A 112 -3.63 5.83 5.44
N ASP A 113 -4.42 5.44 6.43
CA ASP A 113 -5.29 4.28 6.33
C ASP A 113 -6.64 4.72 5.75
N ILE A 114 -7.05 4.14 4.64
CA ILE A 114 -8.37 4.35 4.05
C ILE A 114 -9.23 3.13 4.34
N ALA A 115 -10.35 3.33 5.03
CA ALA A 115 -11.35 2.30 5.27
C ALA A 115 -11.95 1.79 3.95
N VAL A 116 -12.01 0.46 3.78
CA VAL A 116 -12.51 -0.15 2.54
C VAL A 116 -13.51 -1.26 2.81
N GLU A 117 -14.44 -1.43 1.88
CA GLU A 117 -15.21 -2.67 1.74
C GLU A 117 -14.36 -3.69 0.98
N VAL A 118 -14.52 -4.97 1.34
CA VAL A 118 -13.66 -6.04 0.86
C VAL A 118 -14.52 -7.18 0.34
N ASP A 119 -14.14 -7.73 -0.81
CA ASP A 119 -14.65 -9.00 -1.31
C ASP A 119 -13.66 -10.12 -0.94
N ASP A 120 -14.14 -11.10 -0.16
CA ASP A 120 -13.41 -12.28 0.30
C ASP A 120 -14.02 -13.59 -0.24
N THR A 121 -14.97 -13.51 -1.16
CA THR A 121 -15.82 -14.65 -1.56
C THR A 121 -15.13 -15.67 -2.46
N SER A 122 -14.00 -15.33 -3.06
CA SER A 122 -13.29 -16.14 -4.07
C SER A 122 -12.25 -17.11 -3.51
N GLY A 123 -11.97 -17.09 -2.20
CA GLY A 123 -10.88 -17.89 -1.60
C GLY A 123 -9.47 -17.42 -1.99
N SER A 124 -9.35 -16.32 -2.74
CA SER A 124 -8.10 -15.60 -2.98
C SER A 124 -7.83 -14.57 -1.88
N ARG A 125 -6.70 -13.85 -1.98
CA ARG A 125 -6.44 -12.70 -1.11
C ARG A 125 -7.62 -11.71 -1.13
N PRO A 126 -7.98 -11.10 0.03
CA PRO A 126 -9.10 -10.16 0.08
C PRO A 126 -8.84 -8.96 -0.83
N MET A 127 -9.87 -8.53 -1.58
CA MET A 127 -9.76 -7.42 -2.53
C MET A 127 -10.56 -6.22 -2.06
N ALA A 128 -9.96 -5.03 -2.03
CA ALA A 128 -10.69 -3.80 -1.77
C ALA A 128 -11.60 -3.44 -2.96
N VAL A 129 -12.91 -3.36 -2.74
CA VAL A 129 -13.90 -3.09 -3.79
C VAL A 129 -14.44 -1.67 -3.78
N ALA A 130 -14.48 -1.03 -2.61
CA ALA A 130 -14.93 0.34 -2.45
C ALA A 130 -14.30 1.00 -1.22
N MET A 131 -14.10 2.32 -1.26
CA MET A 131 -13.80 3.09 -0.06
C MET A 131 -15.09 3.27 0.75
N VAL A 132 -15.01 3.07 2.07
CA VAL A 132 -16.15 3.37 2.96
C VAL A 132 -16.19 4.87 3.17
N ASN A 133 -17.26 5.52 2.68
CA ASN A 133 -17.60 6.94 2.79
C ASN A 133 -16.58 7.79 3.57
N GLN A 134 -15.64 8.43 2.87
CA GLN A 134 -15.12 9.70 3.35
C GLN A 134 -16.26 10.69 3.10
N GLU A 135 -16.94 11.16 4.15
CA GLU A 135 -17.76 12.35 4.02
C GLU A 135 -16.87 13.41 3.37
N LEU A 136 -17.22 13.78 2.13
CA LEU A 136 -16.64 14.93 1.47
C LEU A 136 -17.08 16.10 2.33
N ASP A 137 -16.21 16.59 3.21
CA ASP A 137 -16.36 17.93 3.77
C ASP A 137 -16.40 18.88 2.57
N VAL A 138 -17.61 19.37 2.29
CA VAL A 138 -17.93 20.44 1.32
C VAL A 138 -17.57 21.79 1.93
#